data_AF-A0A0N4U380-F1
#
_entry.id   AF-A0A0N4U380-F1
#
_cell.length_a   1.000
_cell.length_b   1.000
_cell.length_c   1.000
_cell.angle_alpha   90.00
_cell.angle_beta   90.00
_cell.angle_gamma   90.00
#
_symmetry.space_group_name_H-M   'P 1'
#
loop_
_entity.id
_entity.type
_entity.pdbx_description
1 polymer ?
#
loop_
_entity_poly.entity_id
_entity_poly.type
_entity_poly.pdbx_seq_one_letter_code
_entity_poly.pdbx_strand_id
1 'polypeptide(L)'
;MQRAIIEKNDAMIVNWSQNWLSARDKRIIWIDCEMTGLRRKDKIIEIACVIVGEQIDIVVHQPENVLADMKVWHKNTFAANGLLDSIRSNRISRISIKEAEKQVLFFCANAKLDLFYFYIFSQFSQFFCQILNHLTKYTRKGKCPLAGNSVSVDRMFINREMQNLAAHLHYRTIDVASFNEIVKRWYPEKYASMPAKSGKHRALDGILESIQELTWYCRNVFAETEIPVQFLL
;
A
#
# COMPACT_ATOMS: atom_id res chain seq x y z
N MET A 1 -45.56 21.45 13.63
CA MET A 1 -45.19 20.65 12.44
C MET A 1 -43.67 20.52 12.27
N GLN A 2 -42.86 21.53 12.60
CA GLN A 2 -41.38 21.45 12.51
C GLN A 2 -40.70 20.53 13.56
N ARG A 3 -41.25 20.37 14.78
CA ARG A 3 -40.65 19.48 15.80
C ARG A 3 -40.68 17.99 15.44
N ALA A 4 -41.70 17.52 14.72
CA ALA A 4 -41.83 16.11 14.34
C ALA A 4 -40.89 15.68 13.20
N ILE A 5 -40.31 16.64 12.46
CA ILE A 5 -39.36 16.36 11.38
C ILE A 5 -37.94 16.17 11.95
N ILE A 6 -37.61 16.81 13.08
CA ILE A 6 -36.29 16.69 13.70
C ILE A 6 -36.14 15.31 14.36
N GLU A 7 -37.16 14.80 15.06
CA GLU A 7 -37.08 13.51 15.74
C GLU A 7 -36.97 12.30 14.80
N LYS A 8 -37.41 12.41 13.54
CA LYS A 8 -37.28 11.31 12.57
C LYS A 8 -35.89 11.18 11.96
N ASN A 9 -35.07 12.23 11.99
CA ASN A 9 -33.71 12.17 11.43
C ASN A 9 -32.68 11.70 12.47
N ASP A 10 -32.93 11.87 13.76
CA ASP A 10 -32.00 11.40 14.80
C ASP A 10 -32.02 9.88 15.00
N ALA A 11 -33.06 9.18 14.57
CA ALA A 11 -33.18 7.73 14.72
C ALA A 11 -32.35 6.90 13.71
N MET A 12 -31.76 7.53 12.69
CA MET A 12 -30.91 6.82 11.70
C MET A 12 -29.40 7.07 11.87
N ILE A 13 -28.99 7.81 12.89
CA ILE A 13 -27.60 7.78 13.35
C ILE A 13 -27.42 6.52 14.20
N VAL A 14 -27.46 5.36 13.52
CA VAL A 14 -26.92 4.12 14.03
C VAL A 14 -25.52 4.46 14.52
N ASN A 15 -25.29 4.31 15.81
CA ASN A 15 -24.07 4.69 16.48
C ASN A 15 -22.93 3.73 16.06
N TRP A 16 -22.40 3.91 14.84
CA TRP A 16 -21.28 3.15 14.27
C TRP A 16 -19.95 3.36 15.02
N SER A 17 -19.96 4.07 16.16
CA SER A 17 -18.77 4.32 16.97
C SER A 17 -18.28 3.08 17.73
N GLN A 18 -19.01 1.96 17.72
CA GLN A 18 -18.47 0.65 18.11
C GLN A 18 -17.52 0.14 17.03
N ASN A 19 -16.36 0.78 16.95
CA ASN A 19 -15.26 0.40 16.09
C ASN A 19 -14.66 -0.92 16.61
N TRP A 20 -15.18 -2.06 16.15
CA TRP A 20 -14.73 -3.40 16.52
C TRP A 20 -13.27 -3.68 16.19
N LEU A 21 -12.66 -2.89 15.30
CA LEU A 21 -11.25 -2.95 14.97
C LEU A 21 -10.46 -1.97 15.83
N SER A 22 -9.36 -2.44 16.45
CA SER A 22 -8.41 -1.53 17.09
C SER A 22 -7.75 -0.63 16.03
N ALA A 23 -7.21 0.54 16.41
CA ALA A 23 -6.58 1.47 15.46
C ALA A 23 -5.53 0.77 14.56
N ARG A 24 -4.78 -0.18 15.12
CA ARG A 24 -3.82 -1.02 14.37
C ARG A 24 -4.46 -1.99 13.38
N ASP A 25 -5.67 -2.47 13.63
CA ASP A 25 -6.37 -3.41 12.74
C ASP A 25 -7.09 -2.69 11.58
N LYS A 26 -7.27 -1.38 11.67
CA LYS A 26 -7.82 -0.54 10.58
C LYS A 26 -6.78 -0.05 9.59
N ARG A 27 -5.49 -0.30 9.87
CA ARG A 27 -4.41 0.15 9.00
C ARG A 27 -4.47 -0.59 7.66
N ILE A 28 -4.05 0.10 6.62
CA ILE A 28 -3.90 -0.43 5.27
C ILE A 28 -2.41 -0.54 5.00
N ILE A 29 -1.97 -1.68 4.48
CA ILE A 29 -0.59 -1.89 4.05
C ILE A 29 -0.54 -1.68 2.55
N TRP A 30 0.11 -0.61 2.09
CA TRP A 30 0.32 -0.39 0.67
C TRP A 30 1.62 -1.05 0.25
N ILE A 31 1.58 -1.88 -0.79
CA ILE A 31 2.78 -2.48 -1.40
C ILE A 31 2.61 -2.42 -2.91
N ASP A 32 3.72 -2.11 -3.56
CA ASP A 32 3.89 -2.19 -5.01
C ASP A 32 5.26 -2.83 -5.27
N CYS A 33 5.35 -3.58 -6.35
CA CYS A 33 6.55 -4.29 -6.75
C CYS A 33 6.83 -4.03 -8.24
N GLU A 34 8.10 -3.74 -8.55
CA GLU A 34 8.56 -3.87 -9.92
C GLU A 34 9.04 -5.31 -10.16
N MET A 35 8.68 -5.89 -11.30
CA MET A 35 9.03 -7.26 -11.67
C MET A 35 9.69 -7.34 -13.05
N THR A 36 10.44 -8.41 -13.30
CA THR A 36 11.03 -8.67 -14.63
C THR A 36 10.00 -9.00 -15.73
N GLY A 37 8.72 -9.05 -15.37
CA GLY A 37 7.58 -9.42 -16.20
C GLY A 37 6.45 -9.95 -15.32
N LEU A 38 5.34 -10.37 -15.94
CA LEU A 38 4.12 -10.78 -15.22
C LEU A 38 3.87 -12.30 -15.20
N ARG A 39 4.83 -13.12 -15.63
CA ARG A 39 4.70 -14.58 -15.72
C ARG A 39 5.21 -15.25 -14.45
N ARG A 40 4.86 -16.53 -14.29
CA ARG A 40 5.31 -17.37 -13.18
C ARG A 40 6.84 -17.46 -13.02
N LYS A 41 7.61 -17.32 -14.11
CA LYS A 41 9.09 -17.37 -14.05
C LYS A 41 9.74 -16.02 -13.68
N ASP A 42 9.04 -14.92 -13.91
CA ASP A 42 9.56 -13.57 -13.71
C ASP A 42 9.75 -13.30 -12.21
N LYS A 43 10.59 -12.34 -11.83
CA LYS A 43 11.08 -12.11 -10.46
C LYS A 43 10.79 -10.70 -9.95
N ILE A 44 10.61 -10.55 -8.64
CA ILE A 44 10.59 -9.22 -8.00
C ILE A 44 12.00 -8.61 -8.08
N ILE A 45 12.07 -7.35 -8.51
CA ILE A 45 13.31 -6.55 -8.61
C ILE A 45 13.28 -5.28 -7.76
N GLU A 46 12.11 -4.83 -7.35
CA GLU A 46 11.90 -3.74 -6.39
C GLU A 46 10.65 -4.03 -5.58
N ILE A 47 10.64 -3.66 -4.30
CA ILE A 47 9.45 -3.66 -3.47
C ILE A 47 9.43 -2.40 -2.61
N ALA A 48 8.33 -1.66 -2.68
CA ALA A 48 8.05 -0.57 -1.77
C ALA A 48 6.89 -0.93 -0.84
N CYS A 49 6.89 -0.37 0.36
CA CYS A 49 5.79 -0.48 1.28
C CYS A 49 5.54 0.83 2.01
N VAL A 50 4.27 1.23 2.13
CA VAL A 50 3.85 2.44 2.83
C VAL A 50 2.78 2.09 3.87
N ILE A 51 3.02 2.52 5.11
CA ILE A 51 2.10 2.35 6.23
C ILE A 51 2.12 3.65 7.04
N VAL A 52 0.98 4.35 7.13
CA VAL A 52 0.79 5.44 8.10
C VAL A 52 1.86 6.54 7.98
N GLY A 53 2.12 6.99 6.75
CA GLY A 53 3.10 8.05 6.46
C GLY A 53 4.57 7.63 6.57
N GLU A 54 4.86 6.39 6.97
CA GLU A 54 6.20 5.81 6.85
C GLU A 54 6.30 4.99 5.56
N GLN A 55 7.51 4.88 5.03
CA GLN A 55 7.80 4.15 3.80
C GLN A 55 9.12 3.38 3.88
N ILE A 56 9.20 2.28 3.14
CA ILE A 56 10.42 1.54 2.86
C ILE A 56 10.42 1.21 1.37
N ASP A 57 11.59 1.28 0.74
CA ASP A 57 11.80 0.95 -0.67
C ASP A 57 13.09 0.15 -0.81
N ILE A 58 12.99 -1.06 -1.36
CA ILE A 58 14.08 -2.02 -1.44
C ILE A 58 14.22 -2.51 -2.87
N VAL A 59 15.39 -2.24 -3.45
CA VAL A 59 15.82 -2.86 -4.70
C VAL A 59 16.36 -4.25 -4.41
N VAL A 60 15.82 -5.27 -5.10
CA VAL A 60 16.17 -6.68 -4.93
C VAL A 60 17.18 -7.09 -6.00
N HIS A 61 18.29 -7.68 -5.55
CA HIS A 61 19.29 -8.19 -6.47
C HIS A 61 18.78 -9.41 -7.26
N GLN A 62 18.93 -9.36 -8.59
CA GLN A 62 18.73 -10.50 -9.50
C GLN A 62 19.98 -10.73 -10.35
N PRO A 63 20.29 -11.99 -10.71
CA PRO A 63 21.43 -12.29 -11.57
C PRO A 63 21.22 -11.80 -13.00
N GLU A 64 22.30 -11.53 -13.73
CA GLU A 64 22.22 -10.93 -15.09
C GLU A 64 21.44 -11.78 -16.09
N ASN A 65 21.43 -13.10 -15.96
CA ASN A 65 20.61 -13.96 -16.83
C ASN A 65 19.10 -13.74 -16.62
N VAL A 66 18.67 -13.43 -15.39
CA VAL A 66 17.27 -13.06 -15.09
C VAL A 66 16.95 -11.68 -15.66
N LEU A 67 17.86 -10.72 -15.51
CA LEU A 67 17.67 -9.38 -16.08
C LEU A 67 17.68 -9.38 -17.61
N ALA A 68 18.48 -10.26 -18.22
CA ALA A 68 18.58 -10.43 -19.67
C ALA A 68 17.32 -11.06 -20.29
N ASP A 69 16.55 -11.86 -19.55
CA ASP A 69 15.29 -12.49 -20.00
C ASP A 69 14.09 -11.51 -19.99
N MET A 70 14.27 -10.28 -19.52
CA MET A 70 13.25 -9.23 -19.58
C MET A 70 12.90 -8.84 -21.02
N LYS A 71 11.61 -8.57 -21.26
CA LYS A 71 11.15 -7.99 -22.53
C LYS A 71 11.76 -6.59 -22.74
N VAL A 72 11.90 -6.19 -24.01
CA VAL A 72 12.48 -4.88 -24.41
C VAL A 72 11.84 -3.71 -23.67
N TRP A 73 10.52 -3.68 -23.55
CA TRP A 73 9.82 -2.61 -22.83
C TRP A 73 10.31 -2.47 -21.38
N HIS A 74 10.42 -3.57 -20.63
CA HIS A 74 10.86 -3.54 -19.22
C HIS A 74 12.31 -3.05 -19.13
N LYS A 75 13.19 -3.53 -20.01
CA LYS A 75 14.59 -3.08 -20.07
C LYS A 75 14.69 -1.59 -20.32
N ASN A 76 13.92 -1.05 -21.25
CA ASN A 76 13.94 0.37 -21.59
C ASN A 76 13.38 1.22 -20.43
N THR A 77 12.23 0.83 -19.87
CA THR A 77 11.61 1.53 -18.73
C THR A 77 12.55 1.56 -17.53
N PHE A 78 13.11 0.42 -17.15
CA PHE A 78 13.98 0.31 -15.97
C PHE A 78 15.39 0.90 -16.18
N ALA A 79 15.84 1.02 -17.43
CA ALA A 79 17.03 1.81 -17.75
C ALA A 79 16.72 3.30 -17.59
N ALA A 80 15.60 3.78 -18.14
CA ALA A 80 15.23 5.19 -18.15
C ALA A 80 14.96 5.75 -16.74
N ASN A 81 14.41 4.95 -15.83
CA ASN A 81 14.11 5.38 -14.46
C ASN A 81 15.22 5.06 -13.43
N GLY A 82 16.38 4.57 -13.90
CA GLY A 82 17.53 4.26 -13.05
C GLY A 82 17.42 2.99 -12.20
N LEU A 83 16.35 2.20 -12.35
CA LEU A 83 16.17 0.97 -11.56
C LEU A 83 17.23 -0.09 -11.92
N LEU A 84 17.60 -0.25 -13.20
CA LEU A 84 18.66 -1.20 -13.59
C LEU A 84 20.00 -0.84 -12.95
N ASP A 85 20.34 0.44 -12.89
CA ASP A 85 21.58 0.90 -12.24
C ASP A 85 21.51 0.70 -10.74
N SER A 86 20.32 0.88 -10.13
CA SER A 86 20.09 0.59 -8.72
C SER A 86 20.25 -0.91 -8.41
N ILE A 87 19.72 -1.80 -9.26
CA ILE A 87 19.87 -3.26 -9.11
C ILE A 87 21.34 -3.66 -9.23
N ARG A 88 22.07 -3.06 -10.19
CA ARG A 88 23.48 -3.37 -10.45
C ARG A 88 24.43 -2.77 -9.43
N SER A 89 24.15 -1.59 -8.89
CA SER A 89 24.94 -0.94 -7.82
C SER A 89 24.73 -1.63 -6.47
N ASN A 90 23.50 -2.09 -6.18
CA ASN A 90 23.20 -2.95 -5.04
C ASN A 90 23.92 -4.33 -5.14
N ARG A 91 24.69 -4.61 -6.19
CA ARG A 91 25.50 -5.84 -6.28
C ARG A 91 26.63 -5.90 -5.24
N ILE A 92 26.96 -4.79 -4.57
CA ILE A 92 27.92 -4.78 -3.45
C ILE A 92 27.24 -5.30 -2.17
N SER A 93 26.03 -4.83 -1.84
CA SER A 93 25.25 -5.28 -0.67
C SER A 93 24.38 -6.53 -0.90
N ARG A 94 24.07 -6.86 -2.17
CA ARG A 94 23.20 -7.95 -2.66
C ARG A 94 22.02 -8.26 -1.75
N ILE A 95 21.08 -7.33 -1.61
CA ILE A 95 19.83 -7.63 -0.91
C ILE A 95 19.10 -8.74 -1.67
N SER A 96 19.07 -9.93 -1.05
CA SER A 96 18.34 -11.08 -1.58
C SER A 96 16.84 -10.92 -1.38
N ILE A 97 16.04 -11.69 -2.14
CA ILE A 97 14.58 -11.69 -1.97
C ILE A 97 14.15 -12.02 -0.52
N LYS A 98 14.91 -12.87 0.18
CA LYS A 98 14.63 -13.26 1.57
C LYS A 98 15.02 -12.19 2.58
N GLU A 99 16.08 -11.44 2.29
CA GLU A 99 16.44 -10.29 3.11
C GLU A 99 15.46 -9.13 2.90
N ALA A 100 15.03 -8.89 1.66
CA ALA A 100 13.96 -7.92 1.36
C ALA A 100 12.65 -8.29 2.06
N GLU A 101 12.22 -9.56 2.00
CA GLU A 101 11.06 -10.08 2.73
C GLU A 101 11.17 -9.79 4.23
N LYS A 102 12.32 -10.07 4.84
CA LYS A 102 12.56 -9.84 6.26
C LYS A 102 12.45 -8.35 6.62
N GLN A 103 13.02 -7.47 5.80
CA GLN A 103 12.98 -6.03 6.04
C GLN A 103 11.58 -5.45 5.88
N VAL A 104 10.83 -5.82 4.84
CA VAL A 104 9.44 -5.36 4.65
C VAL A 104 8.52 -5.93 5.73
N LEU A 105 8.67 -7.21 6.09
CA LEU A 105 7.91 -7.80 7.19
C LEU A 105 8.24 -7.12 8.52
N PHE A 106 9.52 -6.86 8.79
CA PHE A 106 9.94 -6.11 9.96
C PHE A 106 9.36 -4.69 9.95
N PHE A 107 9.35 -4.00 8.81
CA PHE A 107 8.69 -2.70 8.66
C PHE A 107 7.19 -2.77 8.99
N CYS A 108 6.47 -3.77 8.48
CA CYS A 108 5.04 -3.97 8.75
C CYS A 108 4.74 -4.29 10.22
N ALA A 109 5.56 -5.15 10.83
CA ALA A 109 5.33 -5.67 12.17
C ALA A 109 5.95 -4.79 13.27
N ASN A 110 7.03 -4.06 12.97
CA ASN A 110 7.91 -3.40 13.92
C ASN A 110 8.41 -2.03 13.41
N ALA A 111 7.55 -1.21 12.78
CA ALA A 111 7.83 0.19 12.42
C ALA A 111 8.72 0.88 13.49
N LYS A 112 10.02 0.92 13.16
CA LYS A 112 11.21 1.26 13.94
C LYS A 112 11.10 1.29 15.47
N LEU A 113 11.65 0.25 16.09
CA LEU A 113 12.40 0.36 17.36
C LEU A 113 13.82 0.90 17.08
N ASP A 114 13.95 2.04 16.38
CA ASP A 114 15.24 2.77 16.36
C ASP A 114 15.31 3.64 17.61
N LEU A 115 15.56 2.99 18.75
CA LEU A 115 15.97 3.66 19.97
C LEU A 115 17.07 2.80 20.64
N PHE A 116 18.27 2.91 20.08
CA PHE A 116 19.50 3.10 20.86
C PHE A 116 19.29 3.97 22.13
N TYR A 117 18.24 4.80 22.12
CA TYR A 117 17.63 5.55 23.22
C TYR A 117 17.16 4.74 24.45
N PHE A 118 16.80 3.45 24.34
CA PHE A 118 16.38 2.71 25.54
C PHE A 118 17.57 2.44 26.47
N TYR A 119 18.81 2.47 25.97
CA TYR A 119 19.99 2.27 26.81
C TYR A 119 20.47 3.56 27.53
N ILE A 120 20.02 4.76 27.13
CA ILE A 120 20.50 6.02 27.74
C ILE A 120 19.43 6.75 28.56
N PHE A 121 18.13 6.57 28.31
CA PHE A 121 17.08 7.29 29.05
C PHE A 121 16.28 6.39 30.01
N SER A 122 16.97 5.81 31.00
CA SER A 122 16.32 5.02 32.06
C SER A 122 15.66 5.85 33.17
N GLN A 123 15.65 7.17 33.07
CA GLN A 123 14.97 8.03 34.03
C GLN A 123 14.19 9.12 33.30
N PHE A 124 12.91 8.92 33.00
CA PHE A 124 11.87 9.94 33.10
C PHE A 124 10.47 9.36 32.77
N SER A 125 9.66 9.26 33.82
CA SER A 125 8.21 9.48 33.93
C SER A 125 7.21 8.87 32.91
N GLN A 126 6.21 8.17 33.47
CA GLN A 126 5.02 7.56 32.86
C GLN A 126 4.27 8.38 31.79
N PHE A 127 4.45 9.70 31.74
CA PHE A 127 3.83 10.55 30.70
C PHE A 127 4.37 10.21 29.29
N PHE A 128 5.64 9.80 29.19
CA PHE A 128 6.24 9.41 27.92
C PHE A 128 5.62 8.13 27.35
N CYS A 129 5.21 7.20 28.24
CA CYS A 129 4.50 5.98 27.85
C CYS A 129 3.11 6.26 27.25
N GLN A 130 2.41 7.33 27.66
CA GLN A 130 1.12 7.69 27.08
C GLN A 130 1.24 8.30 25.68
N ILE A 131 2.29 9.10 25.43
CA ILE A 131 2.55 9.68 24.09
C ILE A 131 3.01 8.60 23.10
N LEU A 132 3.82 7.65 23.54
CA LEU A 132 4.15 6.48 22.70
C LEU A 132 2.95 5.54 22.51
N ASN A 133 2.01 5.46 23.47
CA ASN A 133 0.81 4.60 23.37
C ASN A 133 -0.19 5.02 22.28
N HIS A 134 -0.12 6.23 21.72
CA HIS A 134 -0.88 6.57 20.51
C HIS A 134 -0.16 6.17 19.21
N LEU A 135 1.13 5.85 19.27
CA LEU A 135 1.96 5.41 18.14
C LEU A 135 2.01 3.89 18.05
N THR A 136 0.85 3.21 18.05
CA THR A 136 0.77 1.78 17.69
C THR A 136 1.04 1.59 16.19
N LYS A 137 2.25 1.95 15.73
CA LYS A 137 2.65 2.00 14.31
C LYS A 137 2.59 0.64 13.59
N TYR A 138 2.38 -0.42 14.35
CA TYR A 138 2.42 -1.81 13.89
C TYR A 138 1.10 -2.30 13.28
N THR A 139 1.21 -3.23 12.34
CA THR A 139 0.08 -4.00 11.82
C THR A 139 0.04 -5.38 12.47
N ARG A 140 -1.14 -5.86 12.85
CA ARG A 140 -1.27 -7.23 13.34
C ARG A 140 -1.29 -8.21 12.18
N LYS A 141 -0.59 -9.34 12.37
CA LYS A 141 -0.61 -10.47 11.44
C LYS A 141 -2.04 -10.85 11.07
N GLY A 142 -2.33 -10.86 9.77
CA GLY A 142 -3.62 -11.28 9.21
C GLY A 142 -4.77 -10.33 9.54
N LYS A 143 -4.53 -9.07 9.88
CA LYS A 143 -5.59 -8.07 10.14
C LYS A 143 -5.66 -6.96 9.10
N CYS A 144 -4.51 -6.48 8.63
CA CYS A 144 -4.45 -5.34 7.71
C CYS A 144 -4.48 -5.81 6.25
N PRO A 145 -5.40 -5.29 5.41
CA PRO A 145 -5.45 -5.61 3.99
C PRO A 145 -4.24 -5.01 3.25
N LEU A 146 -3.88 -5.69 2.16
CA LEU A 146 -2.96 -5.16 1.16
C LEU A 146 -3.70 -4.18 0.25
N ALA A 147 -3.10 -3.03 -0.05
CA ALA A 147 -3.60 -2.07 -1.01
C ALA A 147 -2.56 -1.72 -2.07
N GLY A 148 -3.05 -1.33 -3.24
CA GLY A 148 -2.27 -0.95 -4.41
C GLY A 148 -3.19 -0.81 -5.63
N ASN A 149 -2.63 -0.51 -6.79
CA ASN A 149 -3.38 -0.48 -8.04
C ASN A 149 -3.04 -1.71 -8.88
N SER A 150 -4.06 -2.49 -9.27
CA SER A 150 -3.85 -3.79 -9.90
C SER A 150 -3.07 -4.78 -9.02
N VAL A 151 -3.21 -4.60 -7.69
CA VAL A 151 -2.41 -5.22 -6.63
C VAL A 151 -2.52 -6.74 -6.55
N SER A 152 -3.46 -7.34 -7.30
CA SER A 152 -3.57 -8.79 -7.44
C SER A 152 -2.30 -9.42 -8.02
N VAL A 153 -1.61 -8.70 -8.92
CA VAL A 153 -0.35 -9.13 -9.52
C VAL A 153 0.77 -9.14 -8.47
N ASP A 154 0.93 -8.04 -7.72
CA ASP A 154 1.87 -7.94 -6.60
C ASP A 154 1.64 -9.05 -5.58
N ARG A 155 0.37 -9.27 -5.19
CA ARG A 155 -0.01 -10.34 -4.28
C ARG A 155 0.41 -11.71 -4.81
N MET A 156 0.26 -11.98 -6.10
CA MET A 156 0.70 -13.26 -6.70
C MET A 156 2.22 -13.45 -6.53
N PHE A 157 3.02 -12.41 -6.79
CA PHE A 157 4.47 -12.46 -6.62
C PHE A 157 4.89 -12.58 -5.15
N ILE A 158 4.26 -11.80 -4.25
CA ILE A 158 4.48 -11.86 -2.80
C ILE A 158 4.15 -13.26 -2.27
N ASN A 159 3.02 -13.85 -2.64
CA ASN A 159 2.66 -15.21 -2.23
C ASN A 159 3.70 -16.25 -2.69
N ARG A 160 4.32 -16.05 -3.86
CA ARG A 160 5.30 -16.99 -4.43
C ARG A 160 6.70 -16.82 -3.83
N GLU A 161 7.15 -15.58 -3.59
CA GLU A 161 8.55 -15.30 -3.25
C GLU A 161 8.76 -14.85 -1.80
N MET A 162 7.72 -14.31 -1.16
CA MET A 162 7.74 -13.72 0.18
C MET A 162 6.61 -14.27 1.08
N GLN A 163 6.62 -15.59 1.35
CA GLN A 163 5.53 -16.30 2.04
C GLN A 163 5.25 -15.80 3.47
N ASN A 164 6.26 -15.37 4.22
CA ASN A 164 6.08 -14.84 5.57
C ASN A 164 5.41 -13.47 5.54
N LEU A 165 5.78 -12.62 4.58
CA LEU A 165 5.09 -11.35 4.33
C LEU A 165 3.64 -11.62 3.90
N ALA A 166 3.42 -12.54 2.95
CA ALA A 166 2.09 -12.96 2.51
C ALA A 166 1.21 -13.41 3.68
N ALA A 167 1.75 -14.21 4.60
CA ALA A 167 1.06 -14.70 5.80
C ALA A 167 0.78 -13.59 6.84
N HIS A 168 1.45 -12.44 6.75
CA HIS A 168 1.19 -11.28 7.58
C HIS A 168 0.09 -10.38 7.03
N LEU A 169 -0.06 -10.33 5.71
CA LEU A 169 -1.13 -9.60 5.05
C LEU A 169 -2.48 -10.29 5.27
N HIS A 170 -3.54 -9.52 5.50
CA HIS A 170 -4.90 -10.05 5.44
C HIS A 170 -5.22 -10.51 4.00
N TYR A 171 -6.10 -11.50 3.83
CA TYR A 171 -6.39 -12.07 2.51
C TYR A 171 -7.08 -11.07 1.56
N ARG A 172 -7.91 -10.17 2.11
CA ARG A 172 -8.56 -9.10 1.36
C ARG A 172 -7.56 -8.09 0.81
N THR A 173 -7.90 -7.54 -0.34
CA THR A 173 -7.19 -6.44 -0.99
C THR A 173 -8.09 -5.22 -1.13
N ILE A 174 -7.48 -4.04 -1.07
CA ILE A 174 -8.08 -2.79 -1.53
C ILE A 174 -7.40 -2.47 -2.86
N ASP A 175 -8.09 -2.75 -3.96
CA ASP A 175 -7.52 -2.57 -5.30
C ASP A 175 -8.04 -1.27 -5.92
N VAL A 176 -7.14 -0.29 -6.09
CA VAL A 176 -7.48 1.01 -6.70
C VAL A 176 -8.04 0.82 -8.11
N ALA A 177 -7.61 -0.20 -8.86
CA ALA A 177 -8.17 -0.50 -10.18
C ALA A 177 -9.67 -0.79 -10.14
N SER A 178 -10.20 -1.34 -9.05
CA SER A 178 -11.64 -1.54 -8.88
C SER A 178 -12.39 -0.21 -8.84
N PHE A 179 -11.83 0.78 -8.16
CA PHE A 179 -12.39 2.13 -8.14
C PHE A 179 -12.27 2.80 -9.52
N ASN A 180 -11.16 2.60 -10.24
CA ASN A 180 -11.00 3.11 -11.60
C ASN A 180 -12.12 2.61 -12.51
N GLU A 181 -12.42 1.32 -12.46
CA GLU A 181 -13.47 0.72 -13.28
C GLU A 181 -14.88 1.21 -12.91
N ILE A 182 -15.14 1.43 -11.62
CA ILE A 182 -16.41 2.00 -11.12
C ILE A 182 -16.55 3.45 -11.57
N VAL A 183 -15.55 4.29 -11.29
CA VAL A 183 -15.61 5.74 -11.57
C VAL A 183 -15.70 5.98 -13.07
N LYS A 184 -14.97 5.22 -13.89
CA LYS A 184 -15.03 5.31 -15.35
C LYS A 184 -16.44 5.03 -15.92
N ARG A 185 -17.20 4.13 -15.31
CA ARG A 185 -18.55 3.75 -15.78
C ARG A 185 -19.63 4.64 -15.19
N TRP A 186 -19.54 4.94 -13.90
CA TRP A 186 -20.59 5.64 -13.17
C TRP A 186 -20.45 7.16 -13.25
N TYR A 187 -19.22 7.65 -13.42
CA TYR A 187 -18.89 9.08 -13.44
C TYR A 187 -17.88 9.41 -14.57
N PRO A 188 -18.21 9.15 -15.84
CA PRO A 188 -17.27 9.26 -16.96
C PRO A 188 -16.65 10.66 -17.12
N GLU A 189 -17.44 11.72 -16.90
CA GLU A 189 -16.94 13.11 -16.96
C GLU A 189 -15.90 13.37 -15.87
N LYS A 190 -16.13 12.89 -14.66
CA LYS A 190 -15.16 12.99 -13.55
C LYS A 190 -13.90 12.19 -13.85
N TYR A 191 -14.05 10.96 -14.32
CA TYR A 191 -12.91 10.14 -14.72
C TYR A 191 -12.03 10.85 -15.76
N ALA A 192 -12.63 11.52 -16.75
CA ALA A 192 -11.92 12.30 -17.77
C ALA A 192 -11.21 13.55 -17.20
N SER A 193 -11.69 14.10 -16.09
CA SER A 193 -11.09 15.26 -15.40
C SER A 193 -9.97 14.89 -14.41
N MET A 194 -9.72 13.60 -14.19
CA MET A 194 -8.75 13.14 -13.20
C MET A 194 -7.32 13.53 -13.63
N PRO A 195 -6.47 14.01 -12.69
CA PRO A 195 -5.07 14.29 -12.98
C PRO A 195 -4.33 13.07 -13.54
N ALA A 196 -3.48 13.29 -14.55
CA ALA A 196 -2.66 12.24 -15.13
C ALA A 196 -1.57 11.78 -14.15
N LYS A 197 -1.23 10.48 -14.23
CA LYS A 197 -0.08 9.90 -13.50
C LYS A 197 1.24 10.36 -14.11
N SER A 198 2.28 10.45 -13.29
CA SER A 198 3.62 10.83 -13.73
C SER A 198 4.34 9.72 -14.49
N GLY A 199 3.99 8.45 -14.23
CA GLY A 199 4.48 7.31 -15.01
C GLY A 199 5.95 6.98 -14.77
N LYS A 200 6.48 7.21 -13.56
CA LYS A 200 7.89 6.95 -13.23
C LYS A 200 8.26 5.46 -13.16
N HIS A 201 7.28 4.57 -13.01
CA HIS A 201 7.48 3.11 -12.93
C HIS A 201 8.52 2.69 -11.89
N ARG A 202 8.45 3.31 -10.71
CA ARG A 202 9.19 2.89 -9.51
C ARG A 202 8.17 2.52 -8.46
N ALA A 203 8.45 1.49 -7.68
CA ALA A 203 7.47 0.91 -6.77
C ALA A 203 6.89 1.95 -5.79
N LEU A 204 7.75 2.77 -5.17
CA LEU A 204 7.29 3.79 -4.23
C LEU A 204 6.45 4.88 -4.91
N ASP A 205 6.88 5.36 -6.08
CA ASP A 205 6.11 6.33 -6.86
C ASP A 205 4.73 5.75 -7.23
N GLY A 206 4.66 4.46 -7.61
CA GLY A 206 3.41 3.75 -7.92
C GLY A 206 2.44 3.70 -6.74
N ILE A 207 2.95 3.48 -5.52
CA ILE A 207 2.13 3.57 -4.29
C ILE A 207 1.59 4.98 -4.09
N LEU A 208 2.45 5.99 -4.18
CA LEU A 208 2.07 7.39 -3.92
C LEU A 208 1.03 7.88 -4.94
N GLU A 209 1.20 7.51 -6.22
CA GLU A 209 0.21 7.78 -7.28
C GLU A 209 -1.13 7.09 -6.98
N SER A 210 -1.10 5.85 -6.51
CA SER A 210 -2.31 5.10 -6.13
C SER A 210 -3.04 5.74 -4.94
N ILE A 211 -2.29 6.22 -3.94
CA ILE A 211 -2.85 6.96 -2.79
C ILE A 211 -3.45 8.29 -3.25
N GLN A 212 -2.77 9.01 -4.14
CA GLN A 212 -3.26 10.27 -4.70
C GLN A 212 -4.54 10.06 -5.50
N GLU A 213 -4.60 9.03 -6.35
CA GLU A 213 -5.78 8.64 -7.13
C GLU A 213 -6.98 8.32 -6.22
N LEU A 214 -6.79 7.46 -5.22
CA LEU A 214 -7.86 7.13 -4.27
C LEU A 214 -8.30 8.35 -3.45
N THR A 215 -7.36 9.21 -3.04
CA THR A 215 -7.67 10.47 -2.36
C THR A 215 -8.50 11.39 -3.25
N TRP A 216 -8.21 11.44 -4.54
CA TRP A 216 -8.98 12.22 -5.50
C TRP A 216 -10.39 11.66 -5.66
N TYR A 217 -10.58 10.34 -5.75
CA TYR A 217 -11.93 9.76 -5.77
C TYR A 217 -12.73 10.03 -4.50
N CYS A 218 -12.11 9.92 -3.32
CA CYS A 218 -12.78 10.26 -2.06
C CYS A 218 -13.28 11.70 -2.03
N ARG A 219 -12.52 12.65 -2.59
CA ARG A 219 -12.87 14.07 -2.59
C ARG A 219 -13.87 14.46 -3.68
N ASN A 220 -13.75 13.87 -4.86
CA ASN A 220 -14.45 14.34 -6.05
C ASN A 220 -15.59 13.41 -6.48
N VAL A 221 -15.61 12.15 -6.03
CA VAL A 221 -16.65 11.17 -6.40
C VAL A 221 -17.45 10.76 -5.17
N PHE A 222 -16.80 10.21 -4.15
CA PHE A 222 -17.50 9.61 -3.00
C PHE A 222 -17.99 10.63 -1.96
N ALA A 223 -17.72 11.92 -2.16
CA ALA A 223 -18.35 12.99 -1.39
C ALA A 223 -19.81 13.23 -1.81
N GLU A 224 -20.25 12.68 -2.95
CA GLU A 224 -21.65 12.76 -3.40
C GLU A 224 -22.54 11.76 -2.68
N THR A 225 -23.77 12.19 -2.37
CA THR A 225 -24.75 11.39 -1.63
C THR A 225 -25.55 10.42 -2.51
N GLU A 226 -25.58 10.63 -3.83
CA GLU A 226 -26.33 9.79 -4.77
C GLU A 226 -25.39 8.84 -5.52
N ILE A 227 -25.65 7.54 -5.39
CA ILE A 227 -24.92 6.47 -6.09
C ILE A 227 -25.75 6.07 -7.33
N PRO A 228 -25.20 6.19 -8.56
CA PRO A 228 -25.87 5.70 -9.77
C PRO A 228 -25.98 4.17 -9.76
N VAL A 229 -27.09 3.64 -9.26
CA VAL A 229 -27.33 2.18 -9.13
C VAL A 229 -27.67 1.48 -10.45
N GLN A 230 -27.94 2.25 -11.51
CA GLN A 230 -28.34 1.73 -12.83
C GLN A 230 -27.31 0.79 -13.49
N PHE A 231 -26.08 0.75 -12.99
CA PHE A 231 -25.00 -0.10 -13.49
C PHE A 231 -24.81 -1.42 -12.72
N LEU A 232 -25.63 -1.69 -11.70
CA LEU A 232 -25.57 -2.93 -10.91
C LEU A 232 -26.49 -4.04 -11.45
N LEU A 233 -27.25 -3.77 -12.51
CA LEU A 233 -28.20 -4.69 -13.17
C LEU A 233 -27.85 -4.81 -14.66
#